data_AF-A0A382ISX4-F1
#
_entry.id   AF-A0A382ISX4-F1
#
_cell.length_a   1.000
_cell.length_b   1.000
_cell.length_c   1.000
_cell.angle_alpha   90.00
_cell.angle_beta   90.00
_cell.angle_gamma   90.00
#
_symmetry.space_group_name_H-M   'P 1'
#
loop_
_entity.id
_entity.type
_entity.pdbx_description
1 polymer ?
#
loop_
_entity_poly.entity_id
_entity_poly.type
_entity_poly.pdbx_seq_one_letter_code
_entity_poly.pdbx_strand_id
1 'polypeptide(L)'
;MTDEMYLNIMKQLSEIDFDGRIDFTRYHEPLADKEAILDRIRIAKRYIPNAKLNVNTNSDYLNKEYIQELLDAGVDNLAMQAYLRNGATVYDEHEVFERINQICDRIGAERINPDEHKDKDWIIYRLPQFKGSIHARNYWKNGTNRAGSVPIDLGYRRTQPCTSMNKGIFIEYDGSMTICCDMITPEVHKKWAVGNLSKQPSLFLNYTSDYYTEWRTRINKADWFKGSPCLVCKRDVRGKEAR
;
A
#
# COMPACT_ATOMS: atom_id res chain seq x y z
N MET A 1 4.92 -3.47 -14.22
CA MET A 1 3.78 -4.14 -14.87
C MET A 1 3.75 -3.71 -16.32
N THR A 2 3.63 -4.65 -17.25
CA THR A 2 3.53 -4.36 -18.69
C THR A 2 2.23 -3.61 -19.01
N ASP A 3 2.23 -2.85 -20.10
CA ASP A 3 1.04 -2.11 -20.57
C ASP A 3 -0.13 -3.05 -20.85
N GLU A 4 0.13 -4.14 -21.55
CA GLU A 4 -0.86 -5.15 -21.89
C GLU A 4 -1.56 -5.72 -20.64
N MET A 5 -0.78 -6.08 -19.61
CA MET A 5 -1.33 -6.61 -18.37
C MET A 5 -2.19 -5.57 -17.65
N TYR A 6 -1.69 -4.33 -17.54
CA TYR A 6 -2.44 -3.26 -16.89
C TYR A 6 -3.76 -2.96 -17.60
N LEU A 7 -3.73 -2.83 -18.93
CA LEU A 7 -4.92 -2.62 -19.76
C LEU A 7 -5.92 -3.78 -19.62
N ASN A 8 -5.43 -5.01 -19.60
CA ASN A 8 -6.27 -6.18 -19.41
C ASN A 8 -6.95 -6.21 -18.02
N ILE A 9 -6.27 -5.75 -16.95
CA ILE A 9 -6.89 -5.58 -15.63
C ILE A 9 -7.98 -4.50 -15.70
N MET A 10 -7.69 -3.33 -16.27
CA MET A 10 -8.65 -2.22 -16.36
C MET A 10 -9.90 -2.62 -17.16
N LYS A 11 -9.72 -3.34 -18.26
CA LYS A 11 -10.82 -3.89 -19.06
C LYS A 11 -11.70 -4.83 -18.23
N GLN A 12 -11.12 -5.80 -17.55
CA GLN A 12 -11.88 -6.73 -16.70
C GLN A 12 -12.62 -6.03 -15.55
N LEU A 13 -12.02 -5.01 -14.94
CA LEU A 13 -12.70 -4.21 -13.91
C LEU A 13 -13.85 -3.39 -14.50
N SER A 14 -13.73 -2.89 -15.73
CA SER A 14 -14.83 -2.19 -16.41
C SER A 14 -16.01 -3.10 -16.74
N GLU A 15 -15.78 -4.39 -16.98
CA GLU A 15 -16.86 -5.38 -17.25
C GLU A 15 -17.81 -5.59 -16.07
N ILE A 16 -17.41 -5.18 -14.86
CA ILE A 16 -18.22 -5.25 -13.64
C ILE A 16 -18.56 -3.87 -13.09
N ASP A 17 -18.42 -2.81 -13.89
CA ASP A 17 -18.64 -1.43 -13.49
C ASP A 17 -17.93 -1.06 -12.18
N PHE A 18 -16.69 -1.53 -12.00
CA PHE A 18 -15.98 -1.41 -10.73
C PHE A 18 -15.92 0.04 -10.24
N ASP A 19 -16.52 0.29 -9.07
CA ASP A 19 -16.62 1.59 -8.40
C ASP A 19 -15.84 1.63 -7.08
N GLY A 20 -15.07 0.58 -6.81
CA GLY A 20 -14.23 0.45 -5.63
C GLY A 20 -12.99 1.34 -5.67
N ARG A 21 -11.94 0.93 -4.96
CA ARG A 21 -10.70 1.69 -4.83
C ARG A 21 -9.53 0.96 -5.49
N ILE A 22 -8.70 1.71 -6.22
CA ILE A 22 -7.38 1.27 -6.68
C ILE A 22 -6.32 2.10 -5.96
N ASP A 23 -5.40 1.40 -5.29
CA ASP A 23 -4.24 2.01 -4.67
C ASP A 23 -3.00 1.74 -5.55
N PHE A 24 -2.40 2.78 -6.12
CA PHE A 24 -1.07 2.75 -6.72
C PHE A 24 -0.06 2.73 -5.56
N THR A 25 0.41 1.53 -5.23
CA THR A 25 1.21 1.26 -4.03
C THR A 25 2.06 0.01 -4.27
N ARG A 26 2.43 -0.70 -3.19
CA ARG A 26 3.38 -1.80 -3.07
C ARG A 26 4.77 -1.31 -2.68
N TYR A 27 5.77 -2.17 -2.81
CA TYR A 27 7.12 -1.98 -2.28
C TYR A 27 8.02 -1.24 -3.28
N HIS A 28 7.50 -0.16 -3.87
CA HIS A 28 8.23 0.73 -4.77
C HIS A 28 7.70 2.17 -4.60
N GLU A 29 8.40 3.14 -5.19
CA GLU A 29 7.92 4.53 -5.26
C GLU A 29 7.21 4.77 -6.60
N PRO A 30 5.87 4.86 -6.63
CA PRO A 30 5.13 4.99 -7.89
C PRO A 30 5.36 6.33 -8.60
N LEU A 31 5.78 7.39 -7.88
CA LEU A 31 5.96 8.72 -8.46
C LEU A 31 7.35 8.95 -9.07
N ALA A 32 8.26 7.97 -8.95
CA ALA A 32 9.61 8.07 -9.50
C ALA A 32 9.63 8.11 -11.04
N ASP A 33 8.62 7.52 -11.69
CA ASP A 33 8.39 7.63 -13.13
C ASP A 33 7.09 8.39 -13.39
N LYS A 34 7.24 9.70 -13.61
CA LYS A 34 6.12 10.64 -13.72
C LYS A 34 5.21 10.37 -14.90
N GLU A 35 5.76 10.14 -16.07
CA GLU A 35 4.95 9.92 -17.27
C GLU A 35 4.19 8.59 -17.16
N ALA A 36 4.85 7.55 -16.68
CA ALA A 36 4.21 6.25 -16.50
C ALA A 36 3.02 6.33 -15.53
N ILE A 37 3.18 6.93 -14.34
CA ILE A 37 2.08 6.96 -13.37
C ILE A 37 0.91 7.83 -13.85
N LEU A 38 1.16 8.98 -14.48
CA LEU A 38 0.11 9.85 -15.02
C LEU A 38 -0.68 9.14 -16.12
N ASP A 39 -0.01 8.43 -17.03
CA ASP A 39 -0.67 7.62 -18.05
C ASP A 39 -1.54 6.51 -17.44
N ARG A 40 -1.01 5.78 -16.46
CA ARG A 40 -1.75 4.72 -15.76
C ARG A 40 -3.02 5.24 -15.09
N ILE A 41 -2.95 6.40 -14.43
CA ILE A 41 -4.10 7.05 -13.79
C ILE A 41 -5.16 7.43 -14.84
N ARG A 42 -4.75 8.07 -15.95
CA ARG A 42 -5.65 8.47 -17.04
C ARG A 42 -6.34 7.26 -17.69
N ILE A 43 -5.60 6.18 -17.91
CA ILE A 43 -6.15 4.91 -18.41
C ILE A 43 -7.19 4.36 -17.42
N ALA A 44 -6.86 4.30 -16.12
CA ALA A 44 -7.82 3.81 -15.12
C ALA A 44 -9.11 4.64 -15.13
N LYS A 45 -9.02 5.99 -15.09
CA LYS A 45 -10.21 6.84 -15.16
C LYS A 45 -11.03 6.68 -16.43
N ARG A 46 -10.41 6.35 -17.56
CA ARG A 46 -11.15 6.07 -18.80
C ARG A 46 -11.98 4.79 -18.72
N TYR A 47 -11.42 3.72 -18.15
CA TYR A 47 -12.08 2.41 -18.08
C TYR A 47 -13.05 2.28 -16.90
N ILE A 48 -12.71 2.88 -15.76
CA ILE A 48 -13.46 2.75 -14.49
C ILE A 48 -13.62 4.14 -13.84
N PRO A 49 -14.40 5.06 -14.45
CA PRO A 49 -14.47 6.46 -14.04
C PRO A 49 -15.00 6.66 -12.61
N ASN A 50 -15.83 5.74 -12.14
CA ASN A 50 -16.44 5.79 -10.80
C ASN A 50 -15.50 5.29 -9.70
N ALA A 51 -14.44 4.56 -10.05
CA ALA A 51 -13.48 4.06 -9.07
C ALA A 51 -12.66 5.20 -8.44
N LYS A 52 -12.33 5.03 -7.15
CA LYS A 52 -11.45 5.93 -6.41
C LYS A 52 -10.00 5.57 -6.60
N LEU A 53 -9.22 6.50 -7.14
CA LEU A 53 -7.80 6.31 -7.41
C LEU A 53 -6.95 6.96 -6.32
N ASN A 54 -6.16 6.13 -5.65
CA ASN A 54 -5.30 6.53 -4.55
C ASN A 54 -3.83 6.31 -4.92
N VAL A 55 -2.94 7.22 -4.52
CA VAL A 55 -1.50 7.00 -4.63
C VAL A 55 -0.87 7.03 -3.24
N ASN A 56 -0.08 6.01 -2.92
CA ASN A 56 0.76 5.96 -1.73
C ASN A 56 2.21 6.21 -2.13
N THR A 57 2.87 7.21 -1.53
CA THR A 57 4.20 7.65 -1.94
C THR A 57 5.08 7.96 -0.73
N ASN A 58 6.40 7.85 -0.89
CA ASN A 58 7.43 8.37 0.02
C ASN A 58 7.58 9.89 -0.01
N SER A 59 6.85 10.56 -0.91
CA SER A 59 6.79 12.01 -1.08
C SER A 59 8.06 12.65 -1.66
N ASP A 60 9.04 11.87 -2.11
CA ASP A 60 10.34 12.40 -2.54
C ASP A 60 10.30 13.13 -3.87
N TYR A 61 9.43 12.71 -4.79
CA TYR A 61 9.31 13.31 -6.12
C TYR A 61 8.26 14.42 -6.20
N LEU A 62 7.49 14.63 -5.14
CA LEU A 62 6.38 15.59 -5.16
C LEU A 62 6.85 17.03 -5.05
N ASN A 63 6.20 17.86 -5.86
CA ASN A 63 6.12 19.31 -5.74
C ASN A 63 4.68 19.75 -6.05
N LYS A 64 4.41 21.04 -5.95
CA LYS A 64 3.07 21.60 -6.19
C LYS A 64 2.54 21.28 -7.59
N GLU A 65 3.39 21.41 -8.61
CA GLU A 65 3.03 21.23 -10.02
C GLU A 65 2.65 19.76 -10.29
N TYR A 66 3.45 18.83 -9.80
CA TYR A 66 3.22 17.41 -10.00
C TYR A 66 1.97 16.92 -9.24
N ILE A 67 1.66 17.48 -8.06
CA ILE A 67 0.37 17.23 -7.41
C ILE A 67 -0.78 17.68 -8.31
N GLN A 68 -0.69 18.88 -8.89
CA GLN A 68 -1.74 19.36 -9.79
C GLN A 68 -1.92 18.41 -10.99
N GLU A 69 -0.83 17.96 -11.61
CA GLU A 69 -0.90 17.00 -12.73
C GLU A 69 -1.53 15.66 -12.33
N LEU A 70 -1.26 15.17 -11.11
CA LEU A 70 -1.89 13.96 -10.57
C LEU A 70 -3.40 14.16 -10.36
N LEU A 71 -3.81 15.31 -9.81
CA LEU A 71 -5.22 15.65 -9.62
C LEU A 71 -5.94 15.77 -10.96
N ASP A 72 -5.34 16.46 -11.93
CA ASP A 72 -5.88 16.64 -13.29
C ASP A 72 -5.98 15.31 -14.05
N ALA A 73 -5.03 14.39 -13.83
CA ALA A 73 -5.11 13.02 -14.36
C ALA A 73 -6.26 12.20 -13.74
N GLY A 74 -6.72 12.59 -12.54
CA GLY A 74 -7.86 12.00 -11.85
C GLY A 74 -7.52 11.25 -10.57
N VAL A 75 -6.41 11.55 -9.89
CA VAL A 75 -6.17 11.02 -8.54
C VAL A 75 -7.21 11.60 -7.57
N ASP A 76 -7.88 10.72 -6.81
CA ASP A 76 -8.84 11.12 -5.79
C ASP A 76 -8.17 11.35 -4.42
N ASN A 77 -7.05 10.69 -4.12
CA ASN A 77 -6.37 10.82 -2.83
C ASN A 77 -4.86 10.54 -2.88
N LEU A 78 -4.08 11.40 -2.21
CA LEU A 78 -2.63 11.20 -1.99
C LEU A 78 -2.32 10.86 -0.53
N ALA A 79 -1.69 9.71 -0.29
CA ALA A 79 -1.16 9.34 1.02
C ALA A 79 0.38 9.42 0.99
N MET A 80 0.89 10.55 1.50
CA MET A 80 2.31 10.88 1.54
C MET A 80 2.95 10.34 2.82
N GLN A 81 4.06 9.63 2.73
CA GLN A 81 4.81 9.14 3.89
C GLN A 81 6.00 10.07 4.16
N ALA A 82 6.11 10.54 5.40
CA ALA A 82 7.29 11.18 5.94
C ALA A 82 8.17 10.11 6.61
N TYR A 83 8.95 9.39 5.80
CA TYR A 83 9.92 8.43 6.32
C TYR A 83 11.12 9.16 6.95
N LEU A 84 11.70 8.56 7.99
CA LEU A 84 13.00 8.96 8.52
C LEU A 84 14.10 8.76 7.48
N ARG A 85 15.26 9.38 7.69
CA ARG A 85 16.43 9.19 6.84
C ARG A 85 16.83 7.72 6.73
N ASN A 86 17.41 7.37 5.59
CA ASN A 86 18.00 6.05 5.39
C ASN A 86 19.04 5.75 6.49
N GLY A 87 18.96 4.55 7.06
CA GLY A 87 19.88 4.11 8.12
C GLY A 87 19.52 4.60 9.53
N ALA A 88 18.36 5.24 9.75
CA ALA A 88 17.90 5.56 11.10
C ALA A 88 17.82 4.29 11.98
N THR A 89 18.49 4.33 13.14
CA THR A 89 18.54 3.23 14.13
C THR A 89 17.66 3.47 15.35
N VAL A 90 17.15 4.68 15.49
CA VAL A 90 16.23 5.11 16.55
C VAL A 90 15.18 6.06 15.95
N TYR A 91 13.99 6.09 16.57
CA TYR A 91 12.98 7.08 16.26
C TYR A 91 13.36 8.44 16.84
N ASP A 92 13.36 9.47 16.00
CA ASP A 92 13.58 10.86 16.39
C ASP A 92 12.37 11.70 15.94
N GLU A 93 11.63 12.24 16.91
CA GLU A 93 10.42 13.02 16.62
C GLU A 93 10.75 14.39 15.99
N HIS A 94 11.88 15.00 16.34
CA HIS A 94 12.28 16.26 15.75
C HIS A 94 12.53 16.09 14.24
N GLU A 95 13.26 15.02 13.88
CA GLU A 95 13.49 14.67 12.48
C GLU A 95 12.17 14.41 11.72
N VAL A 96 11.17 13.81 12.38
CA VAL A 96 9.84 13.62 11.79
C VAL A 96 9.19 14.97 11.43
N PHE A 97 9.19 15.94 12.35
CA PHE A 97 8.61 17.25 12.08
C PHE A 97 9.37 18.02 11.00
N GLU A 98 10.69 17.98 11.03
CA GLU A 98 11.53 18.54 9.95
C GLU A 98 11.18 17.92 8.60
N ARG A 99 11.03 16.60 8.55
CA ARG A 99 10.68 15.88 7.33
C ARG A 99 9.28 16.24 6.83
N ILE A 100 8.29 16.34 7.71
CA ILE A 100 6.94 16.79 7.33
C ILE A 100 7.01 18.20 6.74
N ASN A 101 7.74 19.12 7.38
CA ASN A 101 7.88 20.49 6.92
C ASN A 101 8.61 20.59 5.57
N GLN A 102 9.63 19.79 5.33
CA GLN A 102 10.27 19.68 4.01
C GLN A 102 9.30 19.22 2.91
N ILE A 103 8.37 18.33 3.23
CA ILE A 103 7.32 17.94 2.29
C ILE A 103 6.36 19.12 2.08
N CYS A 104 5.88 19.75 3.16
CA CYS A 104 4.99 20.92 3.09
C CYS A 104 5.57 22.03 2.21
N ASP A 105 6.84 22.38 2.40
CA ASP A 105 7.51 23.44 1.64
C ASP A 105 7.54 23.13 0.14
N ARG A 106 7.86 21.88 -0.24
CA ARG A 106 7.93 21.46 -1.65
C ARG A 106 6.56 21.48 -2.34
N ILE A 107 5.51 21.18 -1.60
CA ILE A 107 4.15 21.11 -2.14
C ILE A 107 3.37 22.42 -1.96
N GLY A 108 3.96 23.43 -1.31
CA GLY A 108 3.31 24.70 -1.01
C GLY A 108 2.18 24.59 0.01
N ALA A 109 2.29 23.67 0.98
CA ALA A 109 1.37 23.53 2.10
C ALA A 109 1.87 24.24 3.35
N GLU A 110 0.96 24.51 4.28
CA GLU A 110 1.30 25.04 5.59
C GLU A 110 2.15 24.04 6.38
N ARG A 111 3.18 24.55 7.05
CA ARG A 111 4.04 23.76 7.94
C ARG A 111 3.25 23.27 9.16
N ILE A 112 3.56 22.07 9.62
CA ILE A 112 2.90 21.49 10.79
C ILE A 112 3.36 22.20 12.08
N ASN A 113 2.43 22.39 13.02
CA ASN A 113 2.75 22.84 14.37
C ASN A 113 3.15 21.63 15.25
N PRO A 114 4.41 21.50 15.70
CA PRO A 114 4.84 20.36 16.51
C PRO A 114 4.07 20.20 17.82
N ASP A 115 3.68 21.30 18.47
CA ASP A 115 3.02 21.24 19.79
C ASP A 115 1.64 20.57 19.74
N GLU A 116 0.97 20.61 18.59
CA GLU A 116 -0.33 19.95 18.37
C GLU A 116 -0.17 18.44 18.08
N HIS A 117 1.05 18.00 17.80
CA HIS A 117 1.32 16.67 17.24
C HIS A 117 2.41 15.87 17.96
N LYS A 118 3.06 16.43 18.98
CA LYS A 118 4.09 15.76 19.79
C LYS A 118 3.56 14.53 20.55
N ASP A 119 4.49 13.64 20.87
CA ASP A 119 4.29 12.39 21.61
C ASP A 119 3.30 11.42 20.94
N LYS A 120 3.16 11.49 19.60
CA LYS A 120 2.28 10.62 18.83
C LYS A 120 3.07 9.53 18.08
N ASP A 121 2.64 8.29 18.23
CA ASP A 121 3.22 7.16 17.48
C ASP A 121 2.79 7.14 16.00
N TRP A 122 1.71 7.87 15.67
CA TRP A 122 1.24 8.06 14.30
C TRP A 122 0.66 9.46 14.12
N ILE A 123 1.34 10.26 13.29
CA ILE A 123 0.88 11.57 12.85
C ILE A 123 0.17 11.42 11.49
N ILE A 124 -1.01 12.03 11.37
CA ILE A 124 -1.75 12.18 10.11
C ILE A 124 -2.05 13.67 9.93
N TYR A 125 -1.21 14.36 9.17
CA TYR A 125 -1.39 15.77 8.84
C TYR A 125 -2.20 15.88 7.55
N ARG A 126 -3.46 16.31 7.66
CA ARG A 126 -4.37 16.44 6.52
C ARG A 126 -4.16 17.77 5.83
N LEU A 127 -4.13 17.75 4.50
CA LEU A 127 -3.94 18.94 3.70
C LEU A 127 -5.31 19.54 3.31
N PRO A 128 -5.54 20.85 3.50
CA PRO A 128 -6.82 21.47 3.15
C PRO A 128 -6.98 21.73 1.64
N GLN A 129 -5.89 21.80 0.87
CA GLN A 129 -5.92 22.21 -0.55
C GLN A 129 -6.46 21.14 -1.49
N PHE A 130 -6.31 19.87 -1.11
CA PHE A 130 -6.79 18.71 -1.86
C PHE A 130 -6.96 17.53 -0.91
N LYS A 131 -7.63 16.47 -1.35
CA LYS A 131 -7.77 15.26 -0.54
C LYS A 131 -6.43 14.52 -0.46
N GLY A 132 -5.66 14.82 0.59
CA GLY A 132 -4.41 14.15 0.86
C GLY A 132 -3.94 14.33 2.29
N SER A 133 -2.99 13.49 2.70
CA SER A 133 -2.38 13.59 4.02
C SER A 133 -0.94 13.13 4.03
N ILE A 134 -0.14 13.80 4.86
CA ILE A 134 1.22 13.39 5.22
C ILE A 134 1.12 12.52 6.47
N HIS A 135 1.69 11.32 6.40
CA HIS A 135 1.72 10.34 7.47
C HIS A 135 3.15 10.17 7.96
N ALA A 136 3.35 10.24 9.28
CA ALA A 136 4.60 9.85 9.92
C ALA A 136 4.31 8.82 11.00
N ARG A 137 5.13 7.78 11.10
CA ARG A 137 4.90 6.65 12.01
C ARG A 137 6.15 6.29 12.78
N ASN A 138 5.99 6.03 14.06
CA ASN A 138 7.00 5.40 14.89
C ASN A 138 7.04 3.89 14.63
N TYR A 139 7.83 3.48 13.64
CA TYR A 139 7.94 2.07 13.26
C TYR A 139 8.62 1.17 14.31
N TRP A 140 9.35 1.73 15.29
CA TRP A 140 9.87 0.93 16.42
C TRP A 140 8.72 0.38 17.28
N LYS A 141 7.63 1.14 17.40
CA LYS A 141 6.43 0.71 18.12
C LYS A 141 5.41 0.02 17.21
N ASN A 142 5.05 0.64 16.08
CA ASN A 142 3.92 0.18 15.24
C ASN A 142 4.33 -0.41 13.88
N GLY A 143 5.62 -0.64 13.64
CA GLY A 143 6.12 -1.35 12.46
C GLY A 143 5.54 -2.75 12.35
N THR A 144 5.61 -3.37 11.18
CA THR A 144 5.14 -4.75 11.01
C THR A 144 6.26 -5.59 10.47
N ASN A 145 6.37 -6.84 10.93
CA ASN A 145 7.41 -7.75 10.47
C ASN A 145 7.26 -8.25 9.02
N ARG A 146 6.28 -7.71 8.26
CA ARG A 146 6.05 -7.98 6.84
C ARG A 146 6.02 -9.48 6.51
N ALA A 147 5.14 -10.18 7.23
CA ALA A 147 5.00 -11.62 7.14
C ALA A 147 6.30 -12.41 7.43
N GLY A 148 7.18 -11.84 8.25
CA GLY A 148 8.44 -12.45 8.67
C GLY A 148 9.66 -12.01 7.87
N SER A 149 9.52 -11.13 6.87
CA SER A 149 10.67 -10.64 6.10
C SER A 149 11.49 -9.57 6.83
N VAL A 150 10.92 -8.89 7.82
CA VAL A 150 11.62 -7.93 8.67
C VAL A 150 11.86 -8.59 10.04
N PRO A 151 13.11 -8.63 10.56
CA PRO A 151 13.49 -9.41 11.74
C PRO A 151 13.07 -8.74 13.07
N ILE A 152 11.78 -8.47 13.20
CA ILE A 152 11.12 -7.98 14.43
C ILE A 152 10.01 -8.96 14.83
N ASP A 153 9.56 -8.89 16.09
CA ASP A 153 8.61 -9.86 16.65
C ASP A 153 9.12 -11.31 16.57
N LEU A 154 10.43 -11.52 16.74
CA LEU A 154 11.03 -12.86 16.75
C LEU A 154 10.35 -13.71 17.85
N GLY A 155 9.91 -14.92 17.48
CA GLY A 155 9.19 -15.83 18.37
C GLY A 155 7.66 -15.65 18.40
N TYR A 156 7.11 -14.62 17.76
CA TYR A 156 5.66 -14.49 17.62
C TYR A 156 5.08 -15.62 16.75
N ARG A 157 3.98 -16.21 17.24
CA ARG A 157 3.17 -17.15 16.47
C ARG A 157 1.70 -16.75 16.53
N ARG A 158 1.11 -16.56 15.35
CA ARG A 158 -0.30 -16.23 15.20
C ARG A 158 -1.17 -17.42 15.58
N THR A 159 -2.11 -17.18 16.48
CA THR A 159 -3.14 -18.14 16.90
C THR A 159 -4.56 -17.67 16.56
N GLN A 160 -4.72 -16.40 16.17
CA GLN A 160 -6.01 -15.79 15.90
C GLN A 160 -6.21 -15.56 14.40
N PRO A 161 -7.48 -15.57 13.91
CA PRO A 161 -7.80 -15.21 12.54
C PRO A 161 -7.25 -13.82 12.15
N CYS A 162 -7.19 -13.57 10.86
CA CYS A 162 -6.81 -12.27 10.32
C CYS A 162 -7.86 -11.86 9.28
N THR A 163 -8.21 -10.58 9.22
CA THR A 163 -9.14 -10.06 8.19
C THR A 163 -8.43 -9.16 7.19
N SER A 164 -7.10 -9.03 7.25
CA SER A 164 -6.36 -8.10 6.38
C SER A 164 -6.41 -8.46 4.89
N MET A 165 -6.69 -9.72 4.53
CA MET A 165 -6.96 -10.14 3.14
C MET A 165 -8.29 -9.61 2.60
N ASN A 166 -9.26 -9.32 3.48
CA ASN A 166 -10.56 -8.80 3.05
C ASN A 166 -10.47 -7.34 2.59
N LYS A 167 -9.29 -6.70 2.70
CA LYS A 167 -9.07 -5.30 2.34
C LYS A 167 -8.87 -5.07 0.85
N GLY A 168 -8.60 -6.12 0.07
CA GLY A 168 -8.40 -6.00 -1.37
C GLY A 168 -7.54 -7.12 -1.95
N ILE A 169 -7.37 -7.06 -3.27
CA ILE A 169 -6.48 -7.93 -4.03
C ILE A 169 -5.16 -7.19 -4.23
N PHE A 170 -4.04 -7.89 -4.10
CA PHE A 170 -2.72 -7.31 -4.24
C PHE A 170 -2.00 -7.95 -5.43
N ILE A 171 -1.60 -7.11 -6.38
CA ILE A 171 -0.98 -7.51 -7.65
C ILE A 171 0.36 -6.81 -7.73
N GLU A 172 1.41 -7.57 -8.00
CA GLU A 172 2.78 -7.08 -8.11
C GLU A 172 3.15 -6.77 -9.57
N TYR A 173 4.32 -6.16 -9.78
CA TYR A 173 4.73 -5.68 -11.09
C TYR A 173 4.91 -6.79 -12.15
N ASP A 174 5.15 -8.03 -11.73
CA ASP A 174 5.28 -9.22 -12.58
C ASP A 174 3.95 -9.97 -12.79
N GLY A 175 2.85 -9.42 -12.25
CA GLY A 175 1.53 -10.00 -12.27
C GLY A 175 1.27 -11.05 -11.19
N SER A 176 2.26 -11.39 -10.36
CA SER A 176 2.04 -12.26 -9.20
C SER A 176 1.05 -11.62 -8.21
N MET A 177 0.20 -12.45 -7.63
CA MET A 177 -0.85 -12.00 -6.71
C MET A 177 -0.58 -12.55 -5.31
N THR A 178 -0.85 -11.73 -4.29
CA THR A 178 -0.70 -12.12 -2.88
C THR A 178 -2.00 -11.99 -2.11
N ILE A 179 -2.13 -12.78 -1.04
CA ILE A 179 -3.31 -12.80 -0.17
C ILE A 179 -3.44 -11.52 0.69
N CYS A 180 -2.36 -10.76 0.88
CA CYS A 180 -2.33 -9.59 1.76
C CYS A 180 -1.13 -8.68 1.43
N CYS A 181 -1.21 -7.42 1.86
CA CYS A 181 -0.17 -6.42 1.64
C CYS A 181 1.19 -6.68 2.27
N ASP A 182 1.30 -7.58 3.27
CA ASP A 182 2.59 -7.90 3.88
C ASP A 182 3.39 -8.98 3.17
N MET A 183 2.74 -9.77 2.30
CA MET A 183 3.46 -10.70 1.44
C MET A 183 4.05 -9.93 0.26
N ILE A 184 5.23 -10.37 -0.17
CA ILE A 184 6.06 -9.69 -1.16
C ILE A 184 6.44 -10.74 -2.20
N THR A 185 5.94 -10.60 -3.42
CA THR A 185 6.28 -11.47 -4.53
C THR A 185 6.77 -10.62 -5.72
N PRO A 186 7.63 -11.16 -6.59
CA PRO A 186 8.23 -12.50 -6.58
C PRO A 186 9.45 -12.68 -5.65
N GLU A 187 9.90 -11.67 -4.92
CA GLU A 187 11.24 -11.66 -4.29
C GLU A 187 11.33 -12.53 -3.04
N VAL A 188 10.35 -12.45 -2.13
CA VAL A 188 10.47 -13.05 -0.79
C VAL A 188 9.55 -14.25 -0.63
N HIS A 189 8.28 -14.09 -1.02
CA HIS A 189 7.21 -15.02 -0.70
C HIS A 189 6.69 -15.74 -1.95
N LYS A 190 7.51 -15.90 -3.00
CA LYS A 190 7.11 -16.45 -4.31
C LYS A 190 6.29 -17.74 -4.23
N LYS A 191 6.67 -18.65 -3.32
CA LYS A 191 5.99 -19.92 -3.07
C LYS A 191 4.51 -19.75 -2.69
N TRP A 192 4.17 -18.59 -2.11
CA TRP A 192 2.86 -18.28 -1.55
C TRP A 192 2.04 -17.34 -2.44
N ALA A 193 2.47 -17.12 -3.68
CA ALA A 193 1.66 -16.41 -4.66
C ALA A 193 0.33 -17.17 -4.88
N VAL A 194 -0.78 -16.46 -4.81
CA VAL A 194 -2.14 -17.02 -4.94
C VAL A 194 -2.69 -16.96 -6.37
N GLY A 195 -1.91 -16.37 -7.28
CA GLY A 195 -2.24 -16.20 -8.69
C GLY A 195 -1.08 -15.54 -9.44
N ASN A 196 -1.13 -15.57 -10.77
CA ASN A 196 -0.19 -14.84 -11.61
C ASN A 196 -0.83 -14.48 -12.95
N LEU A 197 -1.01 -13.17 -13.20
CA LEU A 197 -1.66 -12.65 -14.39
C LEU A 197 -0.86 -12.88 -15.69
N SER A 198 0.45 -13.11 -15.61
CA SER A 198 1.26 -13.50 -16.78
C SER A 198 1.01 -14.94 -17.22
N LYS A 199 0.45 -15.79 -16.34
CA LYS A 199 0.15 -17.21 -16.63
C LYS A 199 -1.33 -17.45 -16.86
N GLN A 200 -2.17 -16.76 -16.10
CA GLN A 200 -3.62 -16.79 -16.21
C GLN A 200 -4.09 -15.33 -16.27
N PRO A 201 -4.37 -14.76 -17.46
CA PRO A 201 -4.68 -13.34 -17.60
C PRO A 201 -6.01 -12.90 -16.96
N SER A 202 -6.91 -13.84 -16.64
CA SER A 202 -8.17 -13.48 -15.98
C SER A 202 -7.94 -13.19 -14.50
N LEU A 203 -8.19 -11.94 -14.08
CA LEU A 203 -8.18 -11.52 -12.68
C LEU A 203 -9.19 -12.33 -11.88
N PHE A 204 -10.38 -12.53 -12.43
CA PHE A 204 -11.46 -13.26 -11.76
C PHE A 204 -11.11 -14.74 -11.58
N LEU A 205 -10.57 -15.42 -12.60
CA LEU A 205 -10.15 -16.83 -12.45
C LEU A 205 -9.03 -17.01 -11.43
N ASN A 206 -8.08 -16.08 -11.33
CA ASN A 206 -7.08 -16.13 -10.24
C ASN A 206 -7.74 -15.94 -8.88
N TYR A 207 -8.61 -14.92 -8.75
CA TYR A 207 -9.29 -14.58 -7.49
C TYR A 207 -10.20 -15.70 -6.98
N THR A 208 -10.91 -16.38 -7.89
CA THR A 208 -11.81 -17.49 -7.57
C THR A 208 -11.12 -18.86 -7.62
N SER A 209 -9.81 -18.91 -7.85
CA SER A 209 -9.08 -20.18 -7.84
C SER A 209 -9.25 -20.92 -6.51
N ASP A 210 -9.21 -22.25 -6.56
CA ASP A 210 -9.32 -23.09 -5.37
C ASP A 210 -8.27 -22.73 -4.33
N TYR A 211 -7.03 -22.47 -4.77
CA TYR A 211 -5.93 -22.12 -3.89
C TYR A 211 -6.14 -20.77 -3.18
N TYR A 212 -6.55 -19.72 -3.89
CA TYR A 212 -6.85 -18.41 -3.27
C TYR A 212 -8.06 -18.54 -2.32
N THR A 213 -9.11 -19.26 -2.74
CA THR A 213 -10.31 -19.49 -1.91
C THR A 213 -10.00 -20.29 -0.65
N GLU A 214 -9.17 -21.31 -0.74
CA GLU A 214 -8.69 -22.10 0.39
C GLU A 214 -7.89 -21.22 1.37
N TRP A 215 -6.98 -20.38 0.86
CA TRP A 215 -6.25 -19.40 1.69
C TRP A 215 -7.19 -18.50 2.50
N ARG A 216 -8.19 -17.89 1.85
CA ARG A 216 -9.17 -17.03 2.54
C ARG A 216 -9.95 -17.81 3.59
N THR A 217 -10.35 -19.04 3.28
CA THR A 217 -11.11 -19.91 4.20
C THR A 217 -10.28 -20.30 5.42
N ARG A 218 -9.04 -20.74 5.22
CA ARG A 218 -8.13 -21.18 6.29
C ARG A 218 -7.79 -20.04 7.24
N ILE A 219 -7.40 -18.88 6.70
CA ILE A 219 -7.02 -17.73 7.54
C ILE A 219 -8.18 -17.27 8.44
N ASN A 220 -9.43 -17.26 7.95
CA ASN A 220 -10.61 -16.90 8.74
C ASN A 220 -10.88 -17.89 9.90
N LYS A 221 -10.39 -19.13 9.79
CA LYS A 221 -10.50 -20.17 10.81
C LYS A 221 -9.27 -20.30 11.70
N ALA A 222 -8.30 -19.38 11.59
CA ALA A 222 -6.97 -19.52 12.19
C ALA A 222 -6.27 -20.84 11.85
N ASP A 223 -6.58 -21.41 10.69
CA ASP A 223 -5.91 -22.56 10.11
C ASP A 223 -4.88 -22.03 9.10
N TRP A 224 -3.69 -22.64 9.07
CA TRP A 224 -2.57 -22.12 8.28
C TRP A 224 -1.90 -23.25 7.52
N PHE A 225 -1.55 -22.99 6.26
CA PHE A 225 -0.63 -23.87 5.55
C PHE A 225 0.69 -24.02 6.33
N LYS A 226 1.23 -25.24 6.37
CA LYS A 226 2.50 -25.52 7.04
C LYS A 226 3.61 -24.63 6.47
N GLY A 227 4.23 -23.81 7.33
CA GLY A 227 5.28 -22.87 6.94
C GLY A 227 4.78 -21.56 6.33
N SER A 228 3.48 -21.30 6.36
CA SER A 228 2.88 -20.06 5.86
C SER A 228 3.50 -18.81 6.53
N PRO A 229 3.79 -17.73 5.78
CA PRO A 229 4.22 -16.44 6.33
C PRO A 229 3.18 -15.82 7.27
N CYS A 230 1.90 -16.19 7.13
CA CYS A 230 0.84 -15.72 8.03
C CYS A 230 1.02 -16.21 9.48
N LEU A 231 1.70 -17.35 9.69
CA LEU A 231 1.97 -17.90 11.02
C LEU A 231 2.82 -16.96 11.88
N VAL A 232 3.70 -16.19 11.26
CA VAL A 232 4.60 -15.25 11.96
C VAL A 232 4.20 -13.80 11.75
N CYS A 233 3.26 -13.50 10.85
CA CYS A 233 2.82 -12.13 10.58
C CYS A 233 2.05 -11.52 11.76
N LYS A 234 2.43 -10.33 12.24
CA LYS A 234 1.73 -9.62 13.35
C LYS A 234 0.82 -8.46 12.91
N ARG A 235 0.58 -8.24 11.60
CA ARG A 235 -0.18 -7.07 11.11
C ARG A 235 -1.54 -6.84 11.77
N ASP A 236 -2.41 -7.85 11.84
CA ASP A 236 -3.76 -7.64 12.39
C ASP A 236 -3.78 -7.28 13.88
N VAL A 237 -2.76 -7.74 14.63
CA VAL A 237 -2.60 -7.45 16.05
C VAL A 237 -2.13 -6.00 16.22
N ARG A 238 -1.02 -5.64 15.56
CA ARG A 238 -0.49 -4.26 15.60
C ARG A 238 -1.44 -3.23 14.97
N GLY A 239 -2.25 -3.62 14.00
CA GLY A 239 -3.25 -2.75 13.37
C GLY A 239 -4.43 -2.41 14.27
N LYS A 240 -4.73 -3.25 15.27
CA LYS A 240 -5.72 -3.00 16.33
C LYS A 240 -5.12 -2.20 17.49
N GLU A 241 -3.83 -2.40 17.78
CA GLU A 241 -3.09 -1.68 18.82
C GLU A 241 -2.68 -0.26 18.41
N ALA A 242 -2.56 0.02 17.11
CA ALA A 242 -2.14 1.32 16.56
C ALA A 242 -3.31 2.26 16.18
N ARG A 243 -4.54 1.92 16.57
CA ARG A 243 -5.75 2.73 16.38
C ARG A 243 -6.40 2.98 17.73
#